data_AF-A0A2A5LXI4-F1
#
_entry.id   AF-A0A2A5LXI4-F1
#
_cell.length_a   1.000
_cell.length_b   1.000
_cell.length_c   1.000
_cell.angle_alpha   90.00
_cell.angle_beta   90.00
_cell.angle_gamma   90.00
#
_symmetry.space_group_name_H-M   'P 1'
#
loop_
_entity.id
_entity.type
_entity.pdbx_description
1 polymer ?
#
loop_
_entity_poly.entity_id
_entity_poly.type
_entity_poly.pdbx_seq_one_letter_code
_entity_poly.pdbx_strand_id
1 'polypeptide(L)'
;MLIIMIATGLSGVFVYYSLLLGLATRELPKTRLYWARCVGANAFLLSISATMIAQYFHAELSYFLTLCLWLIFTPALHAGYLVALRMAKRPDVTALETHNEI
;
A
#
# COMPACT_ATOMS: atom_id res chain seq x y z
N MET A 1 22.22 -4.89 -8.83
CA MET A 1 20.83 -5.30 -9.16
C MET A 1 20.04 -5.73 -7.93
N LEU A 2 20.51 -6.70 -7.15
CA LEU A 2 19.83 -7.15 -5.91
C LEU A 2 19.51 -6.01 -4.92
N ILE A 3 20.48 -5.14 -4.63
CA ILE A 3 20.29 -3.99 -3.72
C ILE A 3 19.20 -3.04 -4.25
N ILE A 4 19.16 -2.79 -5.56
CA ILE A 4 18.16 -1.92 -6.20
C ILE A 4 16.77 -2.56 -6.10
N MET A 5 16.65 -3.87 -6.29
CA MET A 5 15.38 -4.59 -6.15
C MET A 5 14.84 -4.53 -4.73
N ILE A 6 15.71 -4.78 -3.74
CA ILE A 6 15.36 -4.71 -2.32
C ILE A 6 14.94 -3.29 -1.96
N ALA A 7 15.72 -2.28 -2.35
CA ALA A 7 15.40 -0.88 -2.09
C ALA A 7 14.07 -0.45 -2.73
N THR A 8 13.77 -0.94 -3.94
CA THR A 8 12.51 -0.62 -4.65
C THR A 8 11.30 -1.31 -4.02
N GLY A 9 11.46 -2.56 -3.58
CA GLY A 9 10.41 -3.26 -2.83
C GLY A 9 10.14 -2.60 -1.48
N LEU A 10 11.20 -2.29 -0.73
CA LEU A 10 11.11 -1.61 0.56
C LEU A 10 10.52 -0.21 0.43
N SER A 11 10.86 0.56 -0.61
CA SER A 11 10.29 1.89 -0.82
C SER A 11 8.79 1.82 -1.13
N GLY A 12 8.35 0.86 -1.97
CA GLY A 12 6.92 0.65 -2.24
C GLY A 12 6.13 0.28 -0.98
N VAL A 13 6.69 -0.60 -0.13
CA VAL A 13 6.06 -0.97 1.15
C VAL A 13 6.05 0.22 2.12
N PHE A 14 7.16 0.94 2.26
CA PHE A 14 7.28 2.08 3.14
C PHE A 14 6.30 3.20 2.79
N VAL A 15 6.20 3.56 1.50
CA VAL A 15 5.26 4.58 1.02
C VAL A 15 3.82 4.11 1.23
N TYR A 16 3.53 2.84 1.00
CA TYR A 16 2.21 2.27 1.28
C TYR A 16 1.83 2.41 2.75
N TYR A 17 2.68 1.97 3.68
CA TYR A 17 2.44 2.08 5.12
C TYR A 17 2.31 3.53 5.60
N SER A 18 3.18 4.43 5.12
CA SER A 18 3.13 5.85 5.48
C SER A 18 1.81 6.49 5.06
N LEU A 19 1.32 6.17 3.85
CA LEU A 19 0.02 6.65 3.37
C LEU A 19 -1.14 6.04 4.16
N LEU A 20 -1.10 4.74 4.49
CA LEU A 20 -2.10 4.11 5.34
C LEU A 20 -2.18 4.76 6.72
N LEU A 21 -1.03 5.07 7.32
CA LEU A 21 -0.96 5.73 8.62
C LEU A 21 -1.58 7.13 8.57
N GLY A 22 -1.23 7.95 7.57
CA GLY A 22 -1.84 9.28 7.39
C GLY A 22 -3.35 9.22 7.10
N LEU A 23 -3.83 8.14 6.49
CA LEU A 23 -5.27 7.87 6.34
C LEU A 23 -5.93 7.46 7.66
N ALA A 24 -5.22 6.71 8.51
CA ALA A 24 -5.70 6.30 9.83
C ALA A 24 -5.77 7.48 10.82
N THR A 25 -4.77 8.37 10.81
CA THR A 25 -4.70 9.58 11.63
C THR A 25 -5.55 10.74 11.10
N ARG A 26 -6.24 10.55 9.96
CA ARG A 26 -7.07 11.56 9.28
C ARG A 26 -6.32 12.80 8.78
N GLU A 27 -5.00 12.73 8.71
CA GLU A 27 -4.16 13.80 8.13
C GLU A 27 -4.28 13.87 6.60
N LEU A 28 -4.62 12.74 5.96
CA LEU A 28 -4.75 12.65 4.50
C LEU A 28 -6.21 12.57 4.03
N PRO A 29 -6.59 13.31 2.97
CA PRO A 29 -7.95 13.30 2.46
C PRO A 29 -8.26 12.01 1.68
N LYS A 30 -9.49 11.52 1.84
CA LYS A 30 -10.00 10.31 1.17
C LYS A 30 -10.43 10.63 -0.25
N THR A 31 -9.48 10.83 -1.16
CA THR A 31 -9.78 11.08 -2.58
C THR A 31 -9.34 9.93 -3.48
N ARG A 32 -9.97 9.84 -4.67
CA ARG A 32 -9.62 8.84 -5.70
C ARG A 32 -8.15 8.94 -6.15
N LEU A 33 -7.58 10.14 -6.10
CA LEU A 33 -6.17 10.38 -6.41
C LEU A 33 -5.23 9.78 -5.35
N TYR A 34 -5.57 9.92 -4.06
CA TYR A 34 -4.80 9.29 -2.98
C TYR A 34 -4.95 7.76 -2.98
N TRP A 35 -6.12 7.24 -3.36
CA TRP A 35 -6.27 5.80 -3.61
C TRP A 35 -5.35 5.31 -4.73
N ALA A 36 -5.31 6.01 -5.87
CA ALA A 36 -4.45 5.62 -6.99
C ALA A 36 -2.96 5.66 -6.62
N ARG A 37 -2.54 6.65 -5.80
CA ARG A 37 -1.18 6.75 -5.27
C ARG A 37 -0.86 5.68 -4.22
N CYS A 38 -1.79 5.40 -3.32
CA CYS A 38 -1.60 4.45 -2.22
C CYS A 38 -1.63 3.01 -2.72
N VAL A 39 -2.61 2.66 -3.53
CA VAL A 39 -2.82 1.28 -4.00
C VAL A 39 -2.15 1.06 -5.34
N GLY A 40 -2.52 1.85 -6.36
CA GLY A 40 -2.10 1.62 -7.75
C GLY A 40 -0.59 1.76 -7.95
N ALA A 41 0.00 2.88 -7.51
CA ALA A 41 1.43 3.14 -7.71
C ALA A 41 2.32 2.19 -6.89
N ASN A 42 1.96 1.88 -5.64
CA ASN A 42 2.72 0.94 -4.82
C ASN A 42 2.58 -0.51 -5.31
N ALA A 43 1.39 -0.92 -5.77
CA ALA A 43 1.21 -2.21 -6.44
C ALA A 43 2.13 -2.34 -7.66
N PHE A 44 2.25 -1.25 -8.43
CA PHE A 44 3.08 -1.23 -9.62
C PHE A 44 4.57 -1.34 -9.28
N LEU A 45 5.05 -0.60 -8.27
CA LEU A 45 6.43 -0.72 -7.78
C LEU A 45 6.76 -2.13 -7.29
N LEU A 46 5.85 -2.76 -6.55
CA LEU A 46 6.00 -4.16 -6.13
C LEU A 46 6.02 -5.12 -7.32
N SER A 47 5.18 -4.89 -8.34
CA SER A 47 5.16 -5.72 -9.55
C SER A 47 6.47 -5.62 -10.34
N ILE A 48 7.06 -4.42 -10.44
CA ILE A 48 8.38 -4.21 -11.05
C ILE A 48 9.44 -4.95 -10.24
N SER A 49 9.44 -4.78 -8.92
CA SER A 49 10.40 -5.46 -8.04
C SER A 49 10.34 -6.98 -8.22
N ALA A 50 9.13 -7.57 -8.17
CA ALA A 50 8.91 -9.00 -8.36
C ALA A 50 9.34 -9.49 -9.76
N THR A 51 9.10 -8.69 -10.80
CA THR A 51 9.53 -9.02 -12.18
C THR A 51 11.06 -8.97 -12.29
N MET A 52 11.72 -7.99 -11.67
CA MET A 52 13.17 -7.93 -11.60
C MET A 52 13.77 -9.10 -10.79
N ILE A 53 13.06 -9.62 -9.76
CA ILE A 53 13.44 -10.87 -9.08
C ILE A 53 13.39 -12.05 -10.04
N ALA A 54 12.30 -12.18 -10.81
CA ALA A 54 12.19 -13.25 -11.80
C ALA A 54 13.33 -13.20 -12.84
N GLN A 55 13.69 -12.00 -13.31
CA GLN A 55 14.85 -11.81 -14.19
C GLN A 55 16.17 -12.26 -13.57
N TYR A 56 16.37 -12.03 -12.27
CA TYR A 56 17.59 -12.45 -11.59
C TYR A 56 17.81 -13.96 -11.67
N PHE A 57 16.72 -14.75 -11.77
CA PHE A 57 16.77 -16.20 -11.97
C PHE A 57 16.71 -16.62 -13.45
N HIS A 58 17.12 -15.75 -14.37
CA HIS A 58 17.13 -15.99 -15.82
C HIS A 58 15.76 -16.21 -16.48
N ALA A 59 14.66 -15.78 -15.86
CA ALA A 59 13.38 -15.71 -16.55
C ALA A 59 13.35 -14.53 -17.53
N GLU A 60 12.66 -14.70 -18.67
CA GLU A 60 12.50 -13.61 -19.65
C GLU A 60 11.72 -12.44 -19.05
N LEU A 61 12.21 -11.21 -19.29
CA LEU A 61 11.52 -9.99 -18.89
C LEU A 61 10.29 -9.79 -19.76
N SER A 62 9.15 -10.21 -19.24
CA SER A 62 7.88 -9.95 -19.91
C SER A 62 7.17 -8.79 -19.24
N TYR A 63 6.94 -7.70 -19.98
CA TYR A 63 6.04 -6.62 -19.56
C TYR A 63 4.66 -7.16 -19.16
N PHE A 64 4.24 -8.26 -19.77
CA PHE A 64 3.02 -8.97 -19.43
C PHE A 64 3.06 -9.50 -17.98
N LEU A 65 4.19 -10.05 -17.53
CA LEU A 65 4.36 -10.52 -16.16
C LEU A 65 4.21 -9.39 -15.15
N THR A 66 4.82 -8.22 -15.42
CA THR A 66 4.65 -7.02 -14.60
C THR A 66 3.19 -6.61 -14.49
N LEU A 67 2.46 -6.58 -15.61
CA LEU A 67 1.05 -6.22 -15.63
C LEU A 67 0.17 -7.23 -14.89
N CYS A 68 0.44 -8.53 -15.04
CA CYS A 68 -0.27 -9.57 -14.30
C CYS A 68 -0.04 -9.45 -12.78
N LEU A 69 1.21 -9.27 -12.36
CA LEU A 69 1.55 -9.07 -10.95
C LEU A 69 0.94 -7.79 -10.40
N TRP A 70 0.90 -6.72 -11.18
CA TRP A 70 0.24 -5.48 -10.81
C TRP A 70 -1.26 -5.69 -10.55
N LEU A 71 -1.96 -6.41 -11.43
CA LEU A 71 -3.37 -6.76 -11.28
C LEU A 71 -3.63 -7.65 -10.06
N ILE A 72 -2.66 -8.49 -9.66
CA ILE A 72 -2.76 -9.34 -8.45
C ILE A 72 -2.50 -8.52 -7.17
N PHE A 73 -1.50 -7.63 -7.17
CA PHE A 73 -1.16 -6.84 -6.00
C PHE A 73 -2.18 -5.74 -5.70
N THR A 74 -2.81 -5.17 -6.73
CA THR A 74 -3.83 -4.13 -6.59
C THR A 74 -4.97 -4.50 -5.64
N PRO A 75 -5.68 -5.65 -5.79
CA PRO A 75 -6.74 -6.04 -4.86
C PRO A 75 -6.23 -6.34 -3.45
N ALA A 76 -5.03 -6.90 -3.31
CA ALA A 76 -4.42 -7.16 -1.99
C ALA A 76 -4.15 -5.86 -1.22
N LEU A 77 -3.55 -4.86 -1.88
CA LEU A 77 -3.33 -3.52 -1.32
C LEU A 77 -4.66 -2.77 -1.13
N HIS A 78 -5.64 -2.98 -2.01
CA HIS A 78 -6.96 -2.38 -1.84
C HIS A 78 -7.66 -2.87 -0.56
N ALA A 79 -7.54 -4.16 -0.24
CA ALA A 79 -8.09 -4.72 1.00
C ALA A 79 -7.48 -4.04 2.24
N GLY A 80 -6.15 -3.85 2.27
CA GLY A 80 -5.47 -3.14 3.35
C GLY A 80 -5.90 -1.67 3.46
N TYR A 81 -6.07 -0.99 2.33
CA TYR A 81 -6.63 0.37 2.27
C TYR A 81 -8.05 0.44 2.87
N LEU A 82 -8.93 -0.51 2.56
CA LEU A 82 -10.28 -0.56 3.15
C LEU A 82 -10.25 -0.80 4.67
N VAL A 83 -9.34 -1.63 5.16
CA VAL A 83 -9.16 -1.86 6.60
C VAL A 83 -8.73 -0.58 7.30
N ALA A 84 -7.72 0.13 6.76
CA ALA A 84 -7.26 1.39 7.33
C ALA A 84 -8.37 2.46 7.35
N LEU A 85 -9.17 2.53 6.29
CA LEU A 85 -10.34 3.42 6.25
C LEU A 85 -11.39 3.09 7.32
N ARG A 86 -11.62 1.80 7.61
CA ARG A 86 -12.53 1.37 8.68
C ARG A 86 -11.99 1.74 10.05
N MET A 87 -10.69 1.57 10.27
CA MET A 87 -10.02 1.98 11.52
C MET A 87 -10.11 3.50 11.71
N ALA A 88 -9.85 4.29 10.66
CA ALA A 88 -9.99 5.75 10.68
C ALA A 88 -11.42 6.23 10.99
N LYS A 89 -12.44 5.41 10.70
CA LYS A 89 -13.86 5.72 10.94
C LYS A 89 -14.31 5.33 12.35
N ARG A 90 -13.57 4.47 13.09
CA ARG A 90 -13.93 4.18 14.48
C ARG A 90 -13.88 5.48 15.28
N PRO A 91 -14.96 5.89 15.95
CA PRO A 91 -14.89 6.96 16.93
C PRO A 91 -13.95 6.51 18.05
N ASP A 92 -13.09 7.41 18.49
CA ASP A 92 -12.22 7.21 19.65
C ASP A 92 -13.11 6.87 20.85
N VAL A 93 -13.11 5.61 21.26
CA VAL A 93 -13.87 5.15 22.44
C VAL A 93 -13.31 5.79 23.72
N THR A 94 -12.06 6.25 23.67
CA THR A 94 -11.35 7.01 24.72
C THR A 94 -11.96 8.38 25.01
N ALA A 95 -12.71 8.98 24.07
CA ALA A 95 -13.38 10.26 24.30
C ALA A 95 -14.74 10.12 25.02
N LEU A 96 -15.25 8.90 25.17
CA LEU A 96 -16.53 8.62 25.86
C LEU A 96 -16.34 8.23 27.33
N GLU A 97 -15.15 7.81 27.75
CA GLU A 97 -14.88 7.47 29.16
C GLU A 97 -14.64 8.72 30.02
N THR A 98 -14.16 9.82 29.46
CA THR A 98 -13.90 11.06 30.22
C THR A 98 -15.15 11.92 30.48
N HIS A 99 -16.30 11.56 29.90
CA HIS A 99 -17.56 12.31 30.08
C HIS A 99 -18.56 11.65 31.03
N ASN A 100 -18.24 10.46 31.56
CA ASN A 100 -19.09 9.73 32.51
C ASN A 100 -18.56 9.76 33.96
N GLU A 101 -17.54 10.58 34.25
CA GLU A 101 -17.01 10.80 35.61
C GLU A 101 -17.38 12.19 36.18
N ILE A 102 -18.57 12.73 35.87
CA ILE A 102 -19.12 13.93 36.53
C ILE A 102 -20.53 13.63 37.06
#